data_AF-A0A6G2DX60-F1
#
_entry.id   AF-A0A6G2DX60-F1
#
_cell.length_a   1.000
_cell.length_b   1.000
_cell.length_c   1.000
_cell.angle_alpha   90.00
_cell.angle_beta   90.00
_cell.angle_gamma   90.00
#
_symmetry.space_group_name_H-M   'P 1'
#
loop_
_entity.id
_entity.type
_entity.pdbx_description
1 polymer ?
#
loop_
_entity_poly.entity_id
_entity_poly.type
_entity_poly.pdbx_seq_one_letter_code
_entity_poly.pdbx_strand_id
1 'polypeptide(L)'
;VITFEELGVDKLFVDEAHGFKNLYLYTKMRNVAGIGQSEAFKSSDMFMKCRYMDEMTGGKGVVFATGTPVSNSMTELYTMQRYLQYE
;
A
#
# COMPACT_ATOMS: atom_id res chain seq x y z
N VAL A 1 -2.53 -21.61 -13.74
CA VAL A 1 -2.16 -20.38 -12.99
C VAL A 1 -3.48 -19.74 -12.60
N ILE A 2 -3.67 -19.39 -11.33
CA ILE A 2 -4.88 -18.73 -10.81
C ILE A 2 -4.50 -17.28 -10.50
N THR A 3 -5.28 -16.30 -10.96
CA THR A 3 -5.05 -14.89 -10.67
C THR A 3 -5.75 -14.45 -9.38
N PHE A 4 -5.43 -13.26 -8.87
CA PHE A 4 -5.99 -12.77 -7.60
C PHE A 4 -7.51 -12.61 -7.66
N GLU A 5 -8.02 -12.16 -8.80
CA GLU A 5 -9.44 -11.94 -9.09
C GLU A 5 -10.22 -13.27 -9.08
N GLU A 6 -9.60 -14.35 -9.56
CA GLU A 6 -10.22 -15.68 -9.60
C GLU A 6 -10.31 -16.35 -8.22
N LEU A 7 -9.59 -15.84 -7.21
CA LEU A 7 -9.66 -16.36 -5.84
C LEU A 7 -10.98 -16.00 -5.14
N GLY A 8 -11.69 -14.96 -5.62
CA GLY A 8 -12.95 -14.51 -5.00
C GLY A 8 -12.79 -13.91 -3.61
N VAL A 9 -11.63 -13.32 -3.30
CA VAL A 9 -11.37 -12.65 -2.02
C VAL A 9 -12.19 -11.37 -1.94
N ASP A 10 -12.94 -11.19 -0.85
CA ASP A 10 -13.78 -10.02 -0.59
C ASP A 10 -13.23 -9.09 0.51
N LYS A 11 -12.27 -9.57 1.31
CA LYS A 11 -11.53 -8.79 2.31
C LYS A 11 -10.07 -9.19 2.42
N LEU A 12 -9.22 -8.18 2.58
CA LEU A 12 -7.79 -8.31 2.79
C LEU A 12 -7.41 -7.77 4.18
N PHE A 13 -6.88 -8.65 5.03
CA PHE A 13 -6.26 -8.30 6.30
C PHE A 13 -4.75 -8.43 6.17
N VAL A 14 -4.04 -7.32 6.34
CA VAL A 14 -2.57 -7.27 6.21
C VAL A 14 -1.99 -7.01 7.58
N ASP A 15 -1.38 -8.03 8.17
CA ASP A 15 -0.54 -7.88 9.36
C ASP A 15 0.87 -7.42 8.97
N GLU A 16 1.54 -6.77 9.92
CA GLU A 16 2.84 -6.13 9.72
C GLU A 16 2.87 -5.23 8.47
N ALA A 17 1.83 -4.41 8.31
CA ALA A 17 1.64 -3.56 7.14
C ALA A 17 2.81 -2.59 6.88
N HIS A 18 3.61 -2.28 7.89
CA HIS A 18 4.86 -1.53 7.73
C HIS A 18 5.84 -2.20 6.73
N GLY A 19 5.70 -3.50 6.46
CA GLY A 19 6.42 -4.22 5.42
C GLY A 19 6.17 -3.72 3.99
N PHE A 20 5.08 -2.97 3.76
CA PHE A 20 4.66 -2.43 2.45
C PHE A 20 4.82 -0.90 2.35
N LYS A 21 5.50 -0.26 3.31
CA LYS A 21 5.68 1.19 3.35
C LYS A 21 6.58 1.78 2.25
N ASN A 22 7.30 0.93 1.50
CA ASN A 22 8.18 1.35 0.40
C ASN A 22 7.45 1.24 -0.94
N LEU A 23 6.39 2.03 -1.11
CA LEU A 23 5.65 2.18 -2.36
C LEU A 23 6.26 3.31 -3.20
N TYR A 24 6.32 3.12 -4.51
CA TYR A 24 6.78 4.18 -5.41
C TYR A 24 5.94 5.45 -5.25
N LEU A 25 6.64 6.57 -5.11
CA LEU A 25 6.04 7.89 -5.00
C LEU A 25 6.57 8.79 -6.12
N TYR A 26 5.67 9.20 -7.00
CA TYR A 26 5.99 10.15 -8.05
C TYR A 26 6.06 11.57 -7.48
N THR A 27 7.22 12.21 -7.61
CA THR A 27 7.41 13.63 -7.24
C THR A 27 8.37 14.30 -8.22
N LYS A 28 8.19 15.60 -8.45
CA LYS A 28 9.12 16.43 -9.23
C LYS A 28 10.41 16.75 -8.47
N MET A 29 10.39 16.63 -7.13
CA MET A 29 11.55 16.89 -6.29
C MET A 29 12.48 15.66 -6.28
N ARG A 30 13.79 15.88 -6.47
CA ARG A 30 14.81 14.82 -6.43
C ARG A 30 15.66 14.97 -5.16
N ASN A 31 16.19 13.85 -4.65
CA ASN A 31 17.10 13.81 -3.48
C ASN A 31 16.51 14.39 -2.18
N VAL A 32 15.21 14.24 -1.95
CA VAL A 32 14.57 14.64 -0.69
C VAL A 32 14.74 13.51 0.33
N ALA A 33 15.32 13.82 1.48
CA ALA A 33 15.45 12.87 2.58
C ALA A 33 14.07 12.29 2.96
N GLY A 34 14.00 10.97 3.08
CA GLY A 34 12.75 10.27 3.41
C GLY A 34 11.86 9.91 2.22
N ILE A 35 12.19 10.33 0.98
CA ILE A 35 11.53 9.86 -0.25
C ILE A 35 12.42 8.81 -0.92
N GLY A 36 12.10 7.53 -0.70
CA GLY A 36 12.76 6.42 -1.40
C GLY A 36 12.33 6.37 -2.86
N GLN A 37 13.31 6.38 -3.79
CA GLN A 37 13.04 6.18 -5.24
C GLN A 37 13.09 4.70 -5.66
N SER A 38 13.49 3.80 -4.74
CA SER A 38 13.52 2.37 -5.01
C SER A 38 12.16 1.77 -4.72
N GLU A 39 11.47 1.37 -5.79
CA GLU A 39 10.20 0.66 -5.71
C GLU A 39 10.40 -0.78 -5.23
N ALA A 40 9.69 -1.18 -4.18
CA ALA A 40 9.64 -2.57 -3.79
C ALA A 40 8.47 -3.26 -4.53
N PHE A 41 8.78 -4.28 -5.33
CA PHE A 41 7.79 -5.03 -6.11
C PHE A 41 6.59 -5.51 -5.26
N LYS A 42 6.85 -5.96 -4.04
CA LYS A 42 5.81 -6.37 -3.07
C LYS A 42 4.85 -5.23 -2.69
N SER A 43 5.34 -4.00 -2.58
CA SER A 43 4.51 -2.84 -2.22
C SER A 43 3.62 -2.45 -3.39
N SER A 44 4.13 -2.53 -4.61
CA SER A 44 3.38 -2.25 -5.83
C SER A 44 2.32 -3.32 -6.09
N ASP A 45 2.63 -4.60 -5.87
CA ASP A 45 1.67 -5.70 -5.88
C ASP A 45 0.56 -5.50 -4.84
N MET A 46 0.93 -5.18 -3.59
CA MET A 46 -0.05 -4.86 -2.55
C MET A 46 -0.93 -3.66 -2.94
N PHE A 47 -0.33 -2.65 -3.57
CA PHE A 47 -1.06 -1.45 -3.97
C PHE A 47 -2.07 -1.77 -5.06
N MET A 48 -1.70 -2.55 -6.07
CA MET A 48 -2.62 -3.04 -7.10
C MET A 48 -3.79 -3.84 -6.49
N LYS A 49 -3.51 -4.71 -5.51
CA LYS A 49 -4.57 -5.45 -4.78
C LYS A 49 -5.49 -4.52 -4.00
N CYS A 50 -4.96 -3.54 -3.27
CA CYS A 50 -5.78 -2.56 -2.55
C CYS A 50 -6.69 -1.78 -3.51
N ARG A 51 -6.17 -1.34 -4.67
CA ARG A 51 -6.97 -0.65 -5.69
C ARG A 51 -8.11 -1.52 -6.21
N TYR A 52 -7.83 -2.79 -6.52
CA TYR A 52 -8.84 -3.75 -6.92
C TYR A 52 -9.90 -3.98 -5.83
N MET A 53 -9.48 -4.14 -4.57
CA MET A 53 -10.40 -4.31 -3.44
C MET A 53 -11.26 -3.06 -3.21
N ASP A 54 -10.71 -1.87 -3.37
CA ASP A 54 -11.45 -0.60 -3.23
C ASP A 54 -12.57 -0.51 -4.26
N GLU A 55 -12.28 -0.85 -5.52
CA GLU A 55 -13.26 -0.88 -6.61
C GLU A 55 -14.41 -1.87 -6.34
N MET A 56 -14.09 -3.05 -5.79
CA MET A 56 -15.09 -4.07 -5.48
C MET A 56 -15.93 -3.76 -4.24
N THR A 57 -15.33 -3.17 -3.21
CA THR A 57 -15.92 -3.06 -1.86
C THR A 57 -16.32 -1.64 -1.46
N GLY A 58 -16.05 -0.65 -2.31
CA GLY A 58 -16.24 0.76 -2.00
C GLY A 58 -15.33 1.24 -0.88
N GLY A 59 -14.05 0.83 -0.91
CA GLY A 59 -13.03 1.25 0.06
C GLY A 59 -13.13 0.61 1.45
N LYS A 60 -13.86 -0.50 1.60
CA LYS A 60 -14.11 -1.17 2.90
C LYS A 60 -13.53 -2.59 2.99
N GLY A 61 -12.79 -2.99 1.97
CA GLY A 61 -12.26 -4.33 1.80
C GLY A 61 -10.86 -4.54 2.39
N VAL A 62 -10.17 -3.48 2.83
CA VAL A 62 -8.77 -3.56 3.27
C VAL A 62 -8.63 -3.14 4.73
N VAL A 63 -7.91 -3.93 5.52
CA VAL A 63 -7.54 -3.63 6.91
C VAL A 63 -6.06 -3.86 7.10
N PHE A 64 -5.34 -2.81 7.50
CA PHE A 64 -3.92 -2.89 7.85
C PHE A 64 -3.75 -2.95 9.37
N ALA A 65 -2.94 -3.88 9.84
CA ALA A 65 -2.49 -3.99 11.21
C ALA A 65 -0.97 -3.83 11.25
N THR A 66 -0.48 -2.95 12.13
CA THR A 66 0.95 -2.77 12.38
C THR A 66 1.17 -2.07 13.71
N GLY A 67 2.15 -2.55 14.48
CA GLY A 67 2.61 -1.87 15.70
C GLY A 67 3.54 -0.68 15.42
N THR A 68 3.99 -0.53 14.18
CA THR A 68 5.01 0.45 13.76
C THR A 68 4.57 1.16 12.47
N PRO A 69 3.49 1.97 12.50
CA PRO A 69 2.96 2.61 11.30
C PRO A 69 3.95 3.57 10.62
N VAL A 70 4.92 4.06 11.39
CA VAL A 70 6.03 4.91 10.92
C VAL A 70 7.29 4.45 11.62
N SER A 71 8.39 4.36 10.88
CA SER A 71 9.71 4.05 11.45
C SER A 71 10.76 5.10 11.07
N ASN A 72 10.71 5.66 9.86
CA ASN A 72 11.82 6.47 9.34
C ASN A 72 11.41 7.82 8.73
N SER A 73 10.21 7.93 8.14
CA SER A 73 9.85 9.11 7.34
C SER A 73 8.35 9.37 7.32
N MET A 74 7.96 10.65 7.26
CA MET A 74 6.58 11.09 7.03
C MET A 74 6.00 10.58 5.70
N THR A 75 6.86 10.26 4.73
CA THR A 75 6.43 9.63 3.48
C THR A 75 5.78 8.26 3.71
N GLU A 76 6.16 7.55 4.77
CA GLU A 76 5.55 6.26 5.13
C GLU A 76 4.07 6.45 5.52
N LEU A 77 3.73 7.52 6.26
CA LEU A 77 2.33 7.84 6.57
C LEU A 77 1.52 8.16 5.32
N TYR A 78 2.09 8.96 4.42
CA TYR A 78 1.43 9.30 3.16
C TYR A 78 1.22 8.05 2.30
N THR A 79 2.19 7.14 2.27
CA THR A 79 2.04 5.83 1.63
C THR A 79 0.91 5.02 2.25
N MET A 80 0.82 4.94 3.59
CA MET A 80 -0.29 4.24 4.25
C MET A 80 -1.65 4.86 3.92
N GLN A 81 -1.72 6.19 3.85
CA GLN A 81 -2.95 6.87 3.42
C GLN A 81 -3.32 6.49 1.99
N ARG A 82 -2.35 6.46 1.06
CA ARG A 82 -2.60 6.02 -0.32
C ARG A 82 -3.12 4.58 -0.43
N TYR A 83 -2.80 3.72 0.53
CA TYR A 83 -3.35 2.36 0.57
C TYR A 83 -4.80 2.30 1.05
N LEU A 84 -5.17 3.13 2.04
CA LEU A 84 -6.46 3.02 2.74
C LEU A 84 -7.50 4.07 2.31
N GLN A 85 -7.05 5.18 1.76
CA GLN A 85 -7.84 6.37 1.41
C GLN A 85 -7.23 7.01 0.15
N TYR A 86 -7.33 6.30 -0.96
CA TYR A 86 -6.75 6.77 -2.21
C TYR A 86 -7.57 7.89 -2.88
N GLU A 87 -8.88 7.93 -2.66
CA GLU A 87 -9.80 8.98 -3.12
C GLU A 87 -9.96 10.12 -2.10
#